data_AF-A0A6V7W217-F1
#
_entry.id   AF-A0A6V7W217-F1
#
_cell.length_a   1.000
_cell.length_b   1.000
_cell.length_c   1.000
_cell.angle_alpha   90.00
_cell.angle_beta   90.00
_cell.angle_gamma   90.00
#
_symmetry.space_group_name_H-M   'P 1'
#
loop_
_entity.id
_entity.type
_entity.pdbx_description
1 polymer ?
#
loop_
_entity_poly.entity_id
_entity_poly.type
_entity_poly.pdbx_seq_one_letter_code
_entity_poly.pdbx_strand_id
1 'polypeptide(L)'
;MFEALCPYCQRYIANNLGSLLYKFGNQTILELVPWGNSLLLRNGKISCNHGPKECDANRLLSCVISEVSVSQSVQFTICFERSLSADSPVEQAMHTCSSFIRERYRQIKQCYVGERGQQLQRQAAQRTMTSKPNPIVEVPYLLVNDYTPSLDGNAINNVCLPHLIQKWVNLRNVY
;
A
#
# COMPACT_ATOMS: atom_id res chain seq x y z
N MET A 1 0.76 -2.96 -4.59
CA MET A 1 2.06 -2.56 -4.00
C MET A 1 2.34 -1.11 -4.32
N PHE A 2 2.95 -0.40 -3.39
CA PHE A 2 3.18 1.04 -3.51
C PHE A 2 4.33 1.44 -2.58
N GLU A 3 4.77 2.69 -2.71
CA GLU A 3 5.65 3.33 -1.74
C GLU A 3 5.10 4.70 -1.35
N ALA A 4 5.28 5.07 -0.09
CA ALA A 4 4.95 6.40 0.42
C ALA A 4 5.80 7.47 -0.28
N LEU A 5 5.33 8.71 -0.32
CA LEU A 5 5.98 9.85 -1.01
C LEU A 5 6.14 9.71 -2.53
N CYS A 6 5.81 8.57 -3.14
CA CYS A 6 5.69 8.47 -4.60
C CYS A 6 4.42 9.21 -5.07
N PRO A 7 4.54 10.27 -5.90
CA PRO A 7 3.37 11.07 -6.29
C PRO A 7 2.29 10.26 -7.04
N TYR A 8 2.70 9.27 -7.84
CA TYR A 8 1.78 8.38 -8.54
C TYR A 8 1.05 7.44 -7.58
N CYS A 9 1.75 6.91 -6.57
CA CYS A 9 1.16 6.08 -5.51
C CYS A 9 0.15 6.89 -4.68
N GLN A 10 0.56 8.06 -4.22
CA GLN A 10 -0.29 8.99 -3.47
C GLN A 10 -1.57 9.30 -4.24
N ARG A 11 -1.45 9.69 -5.51
CA ARG A 11 -2.61 10.01 -6.36
C ARG A 11 -3.54 8.81 -6.53
N TYR A 12 -3.00 7.63 -6.82
CA TYR A 12 -3.81 6.43 -7.01
C TYR A 12 -4.55 6.04 -5.72
N ILE A 13 -3.85 6.00 -4.59
CA ILE A 13 -4.45 5.64 -3.30
C ILE A 13 -5.51 6.67 -2.90
N ALA A 14 -5.18 7.96 -3.00
CA ALA A 14 -6.07 9.04 -2.61
C ALA A 14 -7.34 9.10 -3.45
N ASN A 15 -7.27 8.81 -4.76
CA ASN A 15 -8.35 9.12 -5.69
C ASN A 15 -9.02 7.88 -6.30
N ASN A 16 -8.28 6.79 -6.51
CA ASN A 16 -8.75 5.63 -7.26
C ASN A 16 -9.08 4.44 -6.34
N LEU A 17 -8.23 4.16 -5.34
CA LEU A 17 -8.42 2.99 -4.46
C LEU A 17 -9.77 3.03 -3.72
N GLY A 18 -10.12 4.19 -3.15
CA GLY A 18 -11.40 4.36 -2.45
C GLY A 18 -12.61 4.10 -3.34
N SER A 19 -12.61 4.59 -4.58
CA SER A 19 -13.67 4.35 -5.56
C SER A 19 -13.77 2.87 -5.94
N LEU A 20 -12.63 2.21 -6.11
CA LEU A 20 -12.59 0.79 -6.43
C LEU A 20 -13.19 -0.06 -5.31
N LEU A 21 -12.83 0.21 -4.06
CA LEU A 21 -13.32 -0.52 -2.90
C LEU A 21 -14.78 -0.21 -2.59
N TYR A 22 -15.24 1.01 -2.86
CA TYR A 22 -16.67 1.31 -2.78
C TYR A 22 -17.49 0.44 -3.74
N LYS A 23 -17.00 0.21 -4.95
CA LYS A 23 -17.71 -0.56 -5.98
C LYS A 23 -17.57 -2.08 -5.81
N PHE A 24 -16.39 -2.56 -5.42
CA PHE A 24 -16.04 -3.99 -5.45
C PHE A 24 -15.53 -4.54 -4.12
N GLY A 25 -15.53 -3.76 -3.04
CA GLY A 25 -14.92 -4.15 -1.75
C GLY A 25 -15.53 -5.42 -1.16
N ASN A 26 -16.84 -5.64 -1.31
CA ASN A 26 -17.52 -6.85 -0.81
C ASN A 26 -17.19 -8.11 -1.62
N GLN A 27 -16.52 -7.97 -2.76
CA GLN A 27 -16.21 -9.04 -3.70
C GLN A 27 -14.70 -9.24 -3.86
N THR A 28 -13.88 -8.47 -3.15
CA THR A 28 -12.42 -8.47 -3.29
C THR A 28 -11.74 -8.66 -1.93
N ILE A 29 -10.62 -9.39 -1.94
CA ILE A 29 -9.69 -9.44 -0.82
C ILE A 29 -8.54 -8.51 -1.19
N LEU A 30 -8.40 -7.40 -0.45
CA LEU A 30 -7.35 -6.43 -0.70
C LEU A 30 -6.11 -6.73 0.15
N GLU A 31 -4.95 -6.73 -0.51
CA GLU A 31 -3.65 -6.73 0.15
C GLU A 31 -2.90 -5.43 -0.20
N LEU A 32 -2.52 -4.67 0.83
CA LEU A 32 -1.68 -3.48 0.72
C LEU A 32 -0.24 -3.85 1.09
N VAL A 33 0.71 -3.49 0.23
CA VAL A 33 2.15 -3.77 0.44
C VAL A 33 2.94 -2.47 0.24
N PRO A 34 3.24 -1.73 1.33
CA PRO A 34 4.06 -0.52 1.30
C PRO A 34 5.55 -0.88 1.34
N TRP A 35 6.16 -0.95 0.17
CA TRP A 35 7.58 -1.26 -0.04
C TRP A 35 8.05 -0.64 -1.37
N GLY A 36 7.30 -0.94 -2.44
CA GLY A 36 7.53 -0.45 -3.78
C GLY A 36 8.90 -0.84 -4.32
N ASN A 37 9.70 0.16 -4.68
CA ASN A 37 11.02 -0.01 -5.26
C ASN A 37 12.15 0.14 -4.21
N SER A 38 11.80 0.08 -2.92
CA SER A 38 12.78 0.04 -1.83
C SER A 38 13.75 -1.13 -1.98
N LEU A 39 14.98 -0.93 -1.52
CA LEU A 39 16.07 -1.91 -1.58
C LEU A 39 16.41 -2.43 -0.19
N LEU A 40 16.55 -3.75 -0.06
CA LEU A 40 17.14 -4.38 1.11
C LEU A 40 18.66 -4.54 0.88
N LEU A 41 19.47 -3.74 1.58
CA LEU A 41 20.91 -3.73 1.45
C LEU A 41 21.56 -4.94 2.15
N ARG A 42 22.80 -5.27 1.75
CA ARG A 42 23.57 -6.41 2.32
C ARG A 42 23.77 -6.34 3.84
N ASN A 43 23.83 -5.13 4.39
CA ASN A 43 23.94 -4.90 5.85
C ASN A 43 22.59 -4.96 6.58
N GLY A 44 21.52 -5.39 5.90
CA GLY A 44 20.18 -5.50 6.45
C GLY A 44 19.42 -4.19 6.59
N LYS A 45 20.00 -3.05 6.18
CA LYS A 45 19.31 -1.75 6.12
C LYS A 45 18.39 -1.67 4.90
N ILE A 46 17.35 -0.87 5.01
CA ILE A 46 16.41 -0.57 3.92
C ILE A 46 16.76 0.80 3.36
N SER A 47 16.80 0.91 2.04
CA SER A 47 16.97 2.17 1.31
C SER A 47 15.72 2.42 0.46
N CYS A 48 15.14 3.61 0.55
CA CYS A 48 13.94 3.98 -0.18
C CYS A 48 14.24 5.10 -1.17
N ASN A 49 13.45 5.21 -2.24
CA ASN A 49 13.72 6.12 -3.36
C ASN A 49 13.67 7.60 -2.96
N HIS A 50 12.74 7.96 -2.09
CA HIS A 50 12.52 9.30 -1.57
C HIS A 50 13.16 9.46 -0.17
N GLY A 51 14.17 8.63 0.14
CA GLY A 51 15.00 8.75 1.34
C GLY A 51 14.37 8.17 2.62
N PRO A 52 14.98 8.44 3.79
CA PRO A 52 14.60 7.80 5.05
C PRO A 52 13.15 8.02 5.47
N LYS A 53 12.57 9.18 5.12
CA LYS A 53 11.18 9.51 5.44
C LYS A 53 10.18 8.56 4.77
N GLU A 54 10.43 8.18 3.52
CA GLU A 54 9.63 7.16 2.85
C GLU A 54 9.74 5.82 3.58
N CYS A 55 10.95 5.41 3.99
CA CYS A 55 11.13 4.16 4.73
C CYS A 55 10.34 4.16 6.05
N ASP A 56 10.35 5.29 6.76
CA ASP A 56 9.59 5.45 8.01
C ASP A 56 8.08 5.42 7.75
N ALA A 57 7.61 6.09 6.69
CA ALA A 57 6.21 6.05 6.28
C ALA A 57 5.75 4.64 5.85
N ASN A 58 6.54 3.94 5.04
CA ASN A 58 6.28 2.55 4.62
C ASN A 58 6.19 1.61 5.84
N ARG A 59 7.10 1.80 6.81
CA ARG A 59 7.11 1.07 8.09
C ARG A 59 5.85 1.34 8.91
N LEU A 60 5.45 2.60 9.08
CA LEU A 60 4.22 2.97 9.79
C LEU A 60 3.00 2.34 9.13
N LEU A 61 2.88 2.43 7.80
CA LEU A 61 1.78 1.84 7.05
C LEU A 61 1.72 0.32 7.22
N SER A 62 2.87 -0.36 7.22
CA SER A 62 2.93 -1.81 7.50
C SER A 62 2.40 -2.14 8.90
N CYS A 63 2.77 -1.34 9.91
CA CYS A 63 2.26 -1.51 11.27
C CYS A 63 0.76 -1.31 11.34
N VAL A 64 0.21 -0.28 10.68
CA VAL A 64 -1.24 -0.07 10.59
C VAL A 64 -1.92 -1.30 9.98
N ILE A 65 -1.45 -1.75 8.81
CA ILE A 65 -2.02 -2.93 8.13
C ILE A 65 -2.01 -4.18 9.02
N SER A 66 -0.99 -4.34 9.86
CA SER A 66 -0.89 -5.49 10.76
C SER A 66 -1.76 -5.43 12.03
N GLU A 67 -2.18 -4.23 12.44
CA GLU A 67 -2.82 -3.99 13.76
C GLU A 67 -4.33 -3.72 13.67
N VAL A 68 -4.85 -3.36 12.49
CA VAL A 68 -6.28 -3.02 12.31
C VAL A 68 -6.93 -3.83 11.19
N SER A 69 -8.26 -3.78 11.11
CA SER A 69 -9.00 -4.41 10.02
C SER A 69 -8.61 -3.83 8.66
N VAL A 70 -8.81 -4.59 7.58
CA VAL A 70 -8.56 -4.13 6.19
C VAL A 70 -9.30 -2.83 5.89
N SER A 71 -10.54 -2.68 6.38
CA SER A 71 -11.32 -1.45 6.17
C SER A 71 -10.68 -0.23 6.86
N GLN A 72 -10.27 -0.38 8.13
CA GLN A 72 -9.60 0.69 8.87
C GLN A 72 -8.23 1.03 8.28
N SER A 73 -7.45 0.01 7.87
CA SER A 73 -6.13 0.24 7.28
C SER A 73 -6.24 1.00 5.97
N VAL A 74 -7.20 0.65 5.09
CA VAL A 74 -7.49 1.39 3.86
C VAL A 74 -7.85 2.84 4.16
N GLN A 75 -8.79 3.09 5.09
CA GLN A 75 -9.22 4.46 5.42
C GLN A 75 -8.06 5.29 5.97
N PHE A 76 -7.27 4.71 6.86
CA PHE A 76 -6.05 5.35 7.36
C PHE A 76 -5.07 5.63 6.23
N THR A 77 -4.76 4.65 5.37
CA THR A 77 -3.81 4.79 4.27
C THR A 77 -4.24 5.88 3.28
N ILE A 78 -5.53 5.97 2.94
CA ILE A 78 -6.05 7.04 2.08
C ILE A 78 -5.86 8.42 2.72
N CYS A 79 -6.20 8.57 4.00
CA CYS A 79 -5.98 9.83 4.73
C CYS A 79 -4.49 10.17 4.82
N PHE A 80 -3.67 9.17 5.15
CA PHE A 80 -2.24 9.32 5.41
C PHE A 80 -1.50 9.74 4.14
N GLU A 81 -1.74 9.07 3.01
CA GLU A 81 -1.13 9.43 1.72
C GLU A 81 -1.54 10.83 1.23
N ARG A 82 -2.76 11.30 1.58
CA ARG A 82 -3.19 12.69 1.31
C ARG A 82 -2.51 13.72 2.21
N SER A 83 -2.18 13.33 3.43
CA SER A 83 -1.63 14.23 4.46
C SER A 83 -0.10 14.26 4.49
N LEU A 84 0.54 13.19 4.02
CA LEU A 84 1.99 13.03 4.02
C LEU A 84 2.62 13.92 2.94
N SER A 85 3.56 14.76 3.34
CA SER A 85 4.35 15.58 2.42
C SER A 85 5.86 15.42 2.67
N ALA A 86 6.65 15.76 1.65
CA ALA A 86 8.11 15.77 1.77
C ALA A 86 8.62 16.76 2.83
N ASP A 87 7.82 17.76 3.21
CA ASP A 87 8.21 18.83 4.14
C ASP A 87 7.73 18.60 5.57
N SER A 88 6.86 17.61 5.81
CA SER A 88 6.29 17.32 7.14
C SER A 88 6.82 16.02 7.75
N PRO A 89 6.87 15.89 9.09
CA PRO A 89 7.18 14.62 9.75
C PRO A 89 6.07 13.57 9.51
N VAL A 90 6.45 12.29 9.48
CA VAL A 90 5.52 11.15 9.34
C VAL A 90 4.47 11.15 10.45
N GLU A 91 4.88 11.49 11.67
CA GLU A 91 4.04 11.54 12.86
C GLU A 91 2.93 12.59 12.74
N GLN A 92 3.16 13.67 11.99
CA GLN A 92 2.14 14.69 11.75
C GLN A 92 0.99 14.11 10.94
N ALA A 93 1.29 13.42 9.83
CA ALA A 93 0.28 12.73 9.03
C ALA A 93 -0.40 11.59 9.82
N MET A 94 0.36 10.84 10.63
CA MET A 94 -0.20 9.83 11.54
C MET A 94 -1.21 10.43 12.52
N HIS A 95 -0.89 11.59 13.12
CA HIS A 95 -1.76 12.28 14.05
C HIS A 95 -3.03 12.79 13.37
N THR A 96 -2.91 13.43 12.21
CA THR A 96 -4.04 13.90 11.39
C THR A 96 -5.04 12.77 11.09
N CYS A 97 -4.54 11.58 10.81
CA CYS A 97 -5.36 10.42 10.44
C CYS A 97 -5.67 9.47 11.60
N SER A 98 -5.37 9.86 12.84
CA SER A 98 -5.44 8.99 14.02
C SER A 98 -6.84 8.48 14.36
N SER A 99 -7.90 9.14 13.88
CA SER A 99 -9.29 8.73 14.12
C SER A 99 -9.58 7.30 13.61
N PHE A 100 -8.98 6.89 12.49
CA PHE A 100 -9.17 5.57 11.89
C PHE A 100 -8.47 4.44 12.67
N ILE A 101 -7.48 4.79 13.50
CA ILE A 101 -6.64 3.84 14.24
C ILE A 101 -6.69 4.06 15.75
N ARG A 102 -7.65 4.85 16.26
CA ARG A 102 -7.69 5.34 17.64
C ARG A 102 -7.50 4.23 18.68
N GLU A 103 -8.20 3.12 18.51
CA GLU A 103 -8.19 1.98 19.44
C GLU A 103 -6.86 1.22 19.46
N ARG A 104 -6.07 1.32 18.38
CA ARG A 104 -4.79 0.64 18.19
C ARG A 104 -3.60 1.60 18.12
N TYR A 105 -3.82 2.89 18.36
CA TYR A 105 -2.81 3.93 18.14
C TYR A 105 -1.51 3.66 18.91
N ARG A 106 -1.63 3.18 20.17
CA ARG A 106 -0.47 2.87 21.02
C ARG A 106 0.31 1.67 20.46
N GLN A 107 -0.38 0.60 20.07
CA GLN A 107 0.20 -0.62 19.51
C GLN A 107 0.91 -0.31 18.18
N ILE A 108 0.26 0.47 17.31
CA ILE A 108 0.85 0.92 16.04
C ILE A 108 2.09 1.77 16.29
N LYS A 109 2.05 2.70 17.26
CA LYS A 109 3.21 3.53 17.60
C LYS A 109 4.37 2.67 18.12
N GLN A 110 4.10 1.69 18.98
CA GLN A 110 5.10 0.73 19.47
C GLN A 110 5.69 -0.11 18.34
N CYS A 111 4.86 -0.61 17.43
CA CYS A 111 5.30 -1.33 16.24
C CYS A 111 6.20 -0.45 15.37
N TYR A 112 5.79 0.81 15.12
CA TYR A 112 6.49 1.74 14.25
C TYR A 112 7.89 2.10 14.74
N VAL A 113 8.09 2.27 16.05
CA VAL A 113 9.41 2.57 16.63
C VAL A 113 10.22 1.33 17.00
N GLY A 114 9.60 0.15 16.99
CA GLY A 114 10.19 -1.11 17.45
C GLY A 114 10.70 -2.01 16.33
N GLU A 115 11.27 -3.16 16.72
CA GLU A 115 11.75 -4.18 15.78
C GLU A 115 10.63 -4.78 14.93
N ARG A 116 9.40 -4.80 15.45
CA ARG A 116 8.24 -5.35 14.73
C ARG A 116 8.01 -4.63 13.40
N GLY A 117 8.11 -3.30 13.37
CA GLY A 117 7.98 -2.53 12.14
C GLY A 117 9.08 -2.88 11.12
N GLN A 118 10.31 -3.12 11.58
CA GLN A 118 11.40 -3.55 10.70
C GLN A 118 11.15 -4.95 10.13
N GLN A 119 10.64 -5.88 10.94
CA GLN A 119 10.27 -7.23 10.47
C GLN A 119 9.16 -7.17 9.42
N LEU A 120 8.12 -6.36 9.65
CA LEU A 120 7.04 -6.18 8.68
C LEU A 120 7.53 -5.58 7.36
N GLN A 121 8.51 -4.67 7.40
CA GLN A 121 9.13 -4.18 6.17
C GLN A 121 9.95 -5.26 5.43
N ARG A 122 10.64 -6.16 6.14
CA ARG A 122 11.29 -7.33 5.50
C ARG A 122 10.26 -8.27 4.88
N GLN A 123 9.10 -8.46 5.51
CA GLN A 123 8.00 -9.25 4.94
C GLN A 123 7.42 -8.57 3.69
N ALA A 124 7.24 -7.24 3.72
CA ALA A 124 6.81 -6.48 2.54
C ALA A 124 7.82 -6.61 1.39
N ALA A 125 9.12 -6.54 1.69
CA ALA A 125 10.19 -6.78 0.73
C ALA A 125 10.08 -8.17 0.09
N GLN A 126 9.94 -9.21 0.91
CA GLN A 126 9.79 -10.58 0.43
C GLN A 126 8.52 -10.72 -0.42
N ARG A 127 7.41 -10.13 0.00
CA ARG A 127 6.14 -10.17 -0.75
C ARG A 127 6.28 -9.50 -2.12
N THR A 128 6.99 -8.38 -2.20
CA THR A 128 7.30 -7.69 -3.46
C THR A 128 8.24 -8.50 -4.35
N MET A 129 9.33 -9.06 -3.81
CA MET A 129 10.29 -9.83 -4.63
C MET A 129 9.72 -11.15 -5.15
N THR A 130 8.77 -11.74 -4.43
CA THR A 130 8.16 -13.02 -4.81
C THR A 130 6.89 -12.87 -5.63
N SER A 131 6.45 -11.63 -5.90
CA SER A 131 5.26 -11.40 -6.71
C SER A 131 5.52 -11.75 -8.18
N LYS A 132 4.63 -12.55 -8.75
CA LYS A 132 4.62 -12.97 -10.15
C LYS A 132 3.54 -12.18 -10.93
N PRO A 133 3.60 -12.12 -12.27
CA PRO A 133 4.58 -12.76 -13.17
C PRO A 133 5.81 -11.89 -13.49
N ASN A 134 5.73 -10.57 -13.31
CA ASN A 134 6.77 -9.64 -13.76
C ASN A 134 7.47 -8.98 -12.57
N PRO A 135 8.78 -8.70 -12.68
CA PRO A 135 9.46 -7.83 -11.74
C PRO A 135 8.74 -6.47 -11.63
N ILE A 136 8.64 -5.96 -10.41
CA ILE A 136 8.09 -4.62 -10.18
C ILE A 136 9.19 -3.62 -10.54
N VAL A 137 8.99 -2.91 -11.65
CA VAL A 137 9.89 -1.83 -12.09
C VAL A 137 9.35 -0.45 -11.77
N GLU A 138 8.03 -0.33 -11.58
CA GLU A 138 7.32 0.92 -11.33
C GLU A 138 6.19 0.71 -10.33
N VAL A 139 5.87 1.78 -9.61
CA VAL A 139 4.76 1.83 -8.65
C VAL A 139 3.87 3.06 -8.87
N PRO A 140 2.56 2.99 -8.57
CA PRO A 140 1.86 1.88 -7.93
C PRO A 140 1.72 0.67 -8.85
N TYR A 141 1.81 -0.53 -8.28
CA TYR A 141 1.73 -1.81 -8.99
C TYR A 141 0.52 -2.61 -8.49
N LEU A 142 -0.33 -3.08 -9.41
CA LEU A 142 -1.56 -3.81 -9.09
C LEU A 142 -1.51 -5.23 -9.63
N LEU A 143 -1.86 -6.18 -8.77
CA LEU A 143 -2.15 -7.55 -9.14
C LEU A 143 -3.61 -7.83 -8.83
N VAL A 144 -4.30 -8.43 -9.80
CA VAL A 144 -5.64 -8.97 -9.64
C VAL A 144 -5.54 -10.47 -9.93
N ASN A 145 -5.70 -11.29 -8.89
CA ASN A 145 -5.54 -12.76 -8.96
C ASN A 145 -4.20 -13.18 -9.59
N ASP A 146 -3.08 -12.58 -9.13
CA ASP A 146 -1.72 -12.82 -9.65
C ASP A 146 -1.50 -12.44 -11.13
N TYR A 147 -2.42 -11.72 -11.75
CA TYR A 147 -2.24 -11.11 -13.07
C TYR A 147 -2.10 -9.59 -12.95
N THR A 148 -1.14 -9.03 -13.69
CA THR A 148 -1.09 -7.58 -13.92
C THR A 148 -1.99 -7.21 -15.10
N PRO A 149 -2.91 -6.23 -14.95
CA PRO A 149 -3.70 -5.71 -16.06
C PRO A 149 -2.88 -4.95 -17.11
N SER A 150 -1.61 -4.65 -16.84
CA SER A 150 -0.73 -3.89 -17.72
C SER A 150 0.36 -4.80 -18.28
N LEU A 151 0.33 -4.99 -19.60
CA LEU A 151 1.29 -5.81 -20.35
C LEU A 151 2.55 -5.02 -20.75
N ASP A 152 2.42 -3.69 -20.91
CA ASP A 152 3.50 -2.79 -21.29
C ASP A 152 3.76 -1.79 -20.15
N GLY A 153 4.81 -2.05 -19.36
CA GLY A 153 5.37 -1.04 -18.44
C GLY A 153 4.60 -0.78 -17.16
N ASN A 154 3.71 -1.68 -16.70
CA ASN A 154 3.04 -1.58 -15.40
C ASN A 154 2.16 -0.33 -15.18
N ALA A 155 1.90 0.47 -16.23
CA ALA A 155 1.01 1.61 -16.14
C ALA A 155 -0.42 1.16 -15.81
N ILE A 156 -0.93 1.56 -14.63
CA ILE A 156 -2.31 1.26 -14.23
C ILE A 156 -3.27 2.05 -15.11
N ASN A 157 -4.04 1.34 -15.94
CA ASN A 157 -5.16 1.95 -16.63
C ASN A 157 -6.38 2.02 -15.68
N ASN A 158 -6.50 3.16 -15.00
CA ASN A 158 -7.59 3.45 -14.06
C ASN A 158 -8.99 3.41 -14.70
N VAL A 159 -9.09 3.52 -16.03
CA VAL A 159 -10.36 3.41 -16.76
C VAL A 159 -10.71 1.94 -17.00
N CYS A 160 -9.75 1.12 -17.43
CA CYS A 160 -9.99 -0.27 -17.76
C CYS A 160 -10.13 -1.17 -16.52
N LEU A 161 -9.40 -0.89 -15.44
CA LEU A 161 -9.38 -1.75 -14.26
C LEU A 161 -10.78 -2.02 -13.66
N PRO A 162 -11.64 -1.02 -13.41
CA PRO A 162 -13.00 -1.28 -12.94
C PRO A 162 -13.84 -2.14 -13.90
N HIS A 163 -13.66 -1.97 -15.21
CA HIS A 163 -14.38 -2.75 -16.22
C HIS A 163 -13.90 -4.21 -16.25
N LEU A 164 -12.59 -4.43 -16.10
CA LEU A 164 -12.02 -5.78 -15.97
C LEU A 164 -12.55 -6.48 -14.73
N ILE A 165 -12.50 -5.84 -13.57
CA ILE A 165 -13.03 -6.43 -12.33
C ILE A 165 -14.54 -6.73 -12.48
N GLN A 166 -15.32 -5.82 -13.03
CA GLN A 166 -16.74 -6.07 -13.30
C GLN A 166 -16.97 -7.28 -14.21
N LYS A 167 -16.19 -7.41 -15.29
CA LYS A 167 -16.28 -8.57 -16.20
C LYS A 167 -15.99 -9.87 -15.47
N TRP A 168 -14.97 -9.90 -14.62
CA TRP A 168 -14.61 -11.08 -13.82
C TRP A 168 -15.69 -11.44 -12.80
N VAL A 169 -16.23 -10.45 -12.08
CA VAL A 169 -17.35 -10.64 -11.15
C VAL A 169 -18.55 -11.25 -11.87
N ASN A 170 -18.89 -10.73 -13.05
CA ASN A 170 -20.00 -11.24 -13.84
C ASN A 170 -19.77 -12.69 -14.27
N LEU A 171 -18.55 -13.04 -14.72
CA LEU A 171 -18.20 -14.42 -15.09
C LEU A 171 -18.33 -15.39 -13.91
N ARG A 172 -17.98 -14.95 -12.69
CA ARG A 172 -18.09 -15.79 -11.50
C ARG A 172 -19.53 -16.06 -11.08
N ASN A 173 -20.46 -15.15 -11.36
CA ASN A 173 -21.88 -15.29 -10.99
C ASN A 173 -22.69 -16.11 -12.02
N VAL A 174 -22.07 -16.50 -13.14
CA VAL A 174 -22.69 -17.33 -14.19
C VAL A 174 -22.43 -18.83 -13.96
N TYR A 175 -21.52 -19.18 -13.05
CA TYR A 175 -21.22 -20.54 -12.59
C TYR A 175 -21.48 -20.66 -11.09
#